data_AF-Q5C205-F1
#
_entry.id   AF-Q5C205-F1
#
_cell.length_a   1.000
_cell.length_b   1.000
_cell.length_c   1.000
_cell.angle_alpha   90.00
_cell.angle_beta   90.00
_cell.angle_gamma   90.00
#
_symmetry.space_group_name_H-M   'P 1'
#
loop_
_entity.id
_entity.type
_entity.pdbx_description
1 polymer ?
#
loop_
_entity_poly.entity_id
_entity_poly.type
_entity_poly.pdbx_seq_one_letter_code
_entity_poly.pdbx_strand_id
1 'polypeptide(L)'
;FKQFDTMLGNCLRAFLGREHAIWANSRNLRNAHTHLPYSEYHPDIYLQVTGELSDLEFPPDRRRLHPVNKQPQLPGSTKPPKYTRRKIDCRGPETVFNKLIYSQYGIQATEGGELEFGHFEMMRVAINKHLDEKRMFALWCVDAPWKPVTRRAQGKRKGGGKANIHHYTTPVKAERIIVELGGYLNWREAYRILSRVA
;
A
#
# COMPACT_ATOMS: atom_id res chain seq x y z
N PHE A 1 17.47 8.94 -30.76
CA PHE A 1 18.37 7.85 -30.34
C PHE A 1 18.76 8.00 -28.87
N LYS A 2 17.98 7.41 -27.95
CA LYS A 2 18.46 6.58 -26.83
C LYS A 2 17.26 6.10 -26.01
N GLN A 3 17.14 4.79 -26.05
CA GLN A 3 16.23 3.89 -25.37
C GLN A 3 16.49 3.92 -23.87
N PHE A 4 15.45 4.09 -23.06
CA PHE A 4 15.47 3.81 -21.62
C PHE A 4 14.33 2.81 -21.34
N ASP A 5 14.69 1.53 -21.41
CA ASP A 5 13.93 0.44 -20.81
C ASP A 5 13.91 0.62 -19.29
N THR A 6 12.74 0.64 -18.66
CA THR A 6 12.57 0.30 -17.23
C THR A 6 11.14 -0.17 -16.93
N MET A 7 10.91 -1.47 -17.14
CA MET A 7 10.29 -2.42 -16.21
C MET A 7 9.45 -1.84 -15.04
N LEU A 8 8.27 -1.28 -15.30
CA LEU A 8 7.19 -1.13 -14.32
C LEU A 8 5.86 -1.36 -15.04
N GLY A 9 5.57 -2.62 -15.33
CA GLY A 9 4.28 -3.05 -15.84
C GLY A 9 3.52 -3.79 -14.76
N ASN A 10 2.42 -3.19 -14.30
CA ASN A 10 1.29 -3.82 -13.61
C ASN A 10 1.58 -4.44 -12.22
N CYS A 11 1.37 -3.70 -11.14
CA CYS A 11 1.53 -4.26 -9.78
C CYS A 11 0.51 -3.82 -8.72
N LEU A 12 -0.65 -3.29 -9.10
CA LEU A 12 -1.64 -2.86 -8.11
C LEU A 12 -3.06 -3.31 -8.47
N ARG A 13 -3.68 -4.07 -7.56
CA ARG A 13 -5.05 -4.60 -7.65
C ARG A 13 -5.87 -4.03 -6.50
N ALA A 14 -7.10 -3.60 -6.78
CA ALA A 14 -8.04 -3.09 -5.79
C ALA A 14 -8.96 -4.21 -5.29
N PHE A 15 -9.20 -4.29 -3.98
CA PHE A 15 -10.12 -5.24 -3.33
C PHE A 15 -11.33 -4.52 -2.72
N LEU A 16 -12.46 -5.21 -2.68
CA LEU A 16 -13.77 -4.77 -2.18
C LEU A 16 -14.12 -5.57 -0.90
N GLY A 17 -14.79 -4.99 0.10
CA GLY A 17 -15.24 -5.72 1.28
C GLY A 17 -16.58 -5.27 1.89
N ARG A 18 -17.52 -6.22 2.04
CA ARG A 18 -18.13 -6.65 3.33
C ARG A 18 -19.03 -7.86 3.07
N GLU A 19 -18.76 -8.90 3.86
CA GLU A 19 -19.55 -10.10 4.24
C GLU A 19 -20.58 -10.70 3.26
N HIS A 20 -20.17 -11.77 2.57
CA HIS A 20 -20.96 -13.00 2.47
C HIS A 20 -20.04 -14.22 2.71
N ALA A 21 -20.18 -14.85 3.87
CA ALA A 21 -19.79 -16.24 4.02
C ALA A 21 -20.83 -17.09 3.28
N ILE A 22 -20.47 -17.66 2.13
CA ILE A 22 -21.32 -18.65 1.46
C ILE A 22 -20.76 -20.02 1.82
N TRP A 23 -21.49 -20.71 2.70
CA TRP A 23 -21.35 -22.15 2.86
C TRP A 23 -21.76 -22.81 1.54
N ALA A 24 -20.83 -23.49 0.87
CA ALA A 24 -21.14 -24.36 -0.26
C ALA A 24 -20.48 -25.74 -0.04
N ASN A 25 -21.27 -26.61 0.57
CA ASN A 25 -21.34 -28.07 0.52
C ASN A 25 -20.06 -28.87 0.12
N SER A 26 -19.59 -29.67 1.09
CA SER A 26 -18.51 -30.67 1.03
C SER A 26 -18.70 -31.86 0.06
N ARG A 27 -19.38 -31.72 -1.08
CA ARG A 27 -19.66 -32.85 -2.01
C ARG A 27 -18.95 -32.83 -3.36
N ASN A 28 -18.14 -31.84 -3.69
CA ASN A 28 -17.35 -31.85 -4.94
C ASN A 28 -15.85 -31.66 -4.70
N LEU A 29 -15.26 -32.58 -3.94
CA LEU A 29 -13.80 -32.77 -3.80
C LEU A 29 -13.24 -33.73 -4.86
N ARG A 30 -13.70 -33.67 -6.12
CA ARG A 30 -13.23 -34.64 -7.13
C ARG A 30 -12.31 -34.10 -8.21
N ASN A 31 -12.18 -32.78 -8.41
CA ASN A 31 -11.24 -32.25 -9.41
C ASN A 31 -10.72 -30.87 -8.97
N ALA A 32 -9.61 -30.83 -8.24
CA ALA A 32 -8.89 -29.58 -7.97
C ALA A 32 -7.43 -29.71 -8.44
N HIS A 33 -7.27 -29.94 -9.74
CA HIS A 33 -6.04 -29.64 -10.46
C HIS A 33 -6.27 -28.39 -11.31
N THR A 34 -6.20 -27.20 -10.72
CA THR A 34 -6.01 -25.97 -11.49
C THR A 34 -5.31 -24.92 -10.62
N HIS A 35 -4.14 -24.50 -11.06
CA HIS A 35 -3.52 -23.25 -10.65
C HIS A 35 -4.53 -22.12 -10.88
N LEU A 36 -4.87 -21.35 -9.85
CA LEU A 36 -5.75 -20.18 -10.01
C LEU A 36 -5.03 -19.12 -10.84
N PRO A 37 -5.57 -18.72 -12.01
CA PRO A 37 -4.94 -17.71 -12.83
C PRO A 37 -5.19 -16.30 -12.27
N TYR A 38 -4.15 -15.48 -12.40
CA TYR A 38 -4.17 -14.03 -12.38
C TYR A 38 -5.35 -13.45 -13.17
N SER A 39 -5.97 -12.34 -12.71
CA SER A 39 -6.82 -11.45 -13.54
C SER A 39 -8.30 -11.81 -13.81
N GLU A 40 -9.06 -12.39 -12.87
CA GLU A 40 -10.53 -12.35 -13.01
C GLU A 40 -11.10 -11.01 -12.53
N TYR A 41 -11.37 -10.15 -13.51
CA TYR A 41 -12.28 -9.02 -13.47
C TYR A 41 -13.70 -9.63 -13.45
N HIS A 42 -14.48 -9.43 -12.39
CA HIS A 42 -15.90 -9.84 -12.36
C HIS A 42 -16.75 -8.64 -12.82
N PRO A 43 -17.28 -8.61 -14.06
CA PRO A 43 -18.07 -7.49 -14.54
C PRO A 43 -19.49 -7.43 -13.95
N ASP A 44 -19.94 -8.46 -13.23
CA ASP A 44 -21.36 -8.62 -12.86
C ASP A 44 -21.59 -8.74 -11.35
N ILE A 45 -20.88 -7.95 -10.54
CA ILE A 45 -21.42 -7.60 -9.23
C ILE A 45 -22.54 -6.61 -9.53
N TYR A 46 -23.79 -7.09 -9.53
CA TYR A 46 -24.96 -6.23 -9.40
C TYR A 46 -24.63 -5.21 -8.32
N LEU A 47 -24.46 -3.95 -8.71
CA LEU A 47 -24.37 -2.85 -7.76
C LEU A 47 -25.67 -2.93 -6.96
N GLN A 48 -25.60 -3.55 -5.79
CA GLN A 48 -26.56 -3.23 -4.77
C GLN A 48 -26.35 -1.74 -4.56
N VAL A 49 -27.28 -0.94 -5.09
CA VAL A 49 -27.53 0.38 -4.56
C VAL A 49 -28.04 0.06 -3.16
N THR A 50 -27.12 -0.21 -2.25
CA THR A 50 -27.41 -0.16 -0.82
C THR A 50 -27.75 1.31 -0.63
N GLY A 51 -29.04 1.63 -0.76
CA GLY A 51 -29.58 2.82 -0.14
C GLY A 51 -29.06 2.80 1.29
N GLU A 52 -28.48 3.92 1.73
CA GLU A 52 -27.70 4.08 2.97
C GLU A 52 -26.18 3.96 2.78
N LEU A 53 -25.59 4.95 2.08
CA LEU A 53 -24.21 5.39 2.38
C LEU A 53 -24.15 6.24 3.68
N SER A 54 -25.24 6.32 4.45
CA SER A 54 -25.43 7.23 5.59
C SER A 54 -24.67 6.83 6.85
N ASP A 55 -24.27 5.56 7.00
CA ASP A 55 -23.63 5.06 8.22
C ASP A 55 -22.09 5.07 8.13
N LEU A 56 -21.56 5.77 7.14
CA LEU A 56 -20.13 5.86 6.90
C LEU A 56 -19.55 6.95 7.80
N GLU A 57 -19.13 6.55 9.00
CA GLU A 57 -18.45 7.44 9.93
C GLU A 57 -17.13 7.94 9.31
N PHE A 58 -17.14 9.20 8.90
CA PHE A 58 -15.93 9.87 8.44
C PHE A 58 -14.95 9.98 9.61
N PRO A 59 -13.66 9.66 9.41
CA PRO A 59 -12.64 9.97 10.40
C PRO A 59 -12.72 11.45 10.78
N PRO A 60 -12.89 11.80 12.07
CA PRO A 60 -13.22 13.16 12.49
C PRO A 60 -12.11 14.17 12.18
N ASP A 61 -10.85 13.73 12.19
CA ASP A 61 -9.71 14.66 12.20
C ASP A 61 -9.02 14.88 10.85
N ARG A 62 -8.97 13.88 9.96
CA ARG A 62 -8.15 13.97 8.73
C ARG A 62 -8.73 13.17 7.58
N ARG A 63 -9.18 13.90 6.55
CA ARG A 63 -9.69 13.31 5.30
C ARG A 63 -8.62 13.20 4.21
N ARG A 64 -7.55 13.99 4.27
CA ARG A 64 -6.42 13.92 3.32
C ARG A 64 -5.28 13.06 3.85
N LEU A 65 -4.49 12.52 2.91
CA LEU A 65 -3.19 11.95 3.26
C LEU A 65 -2.29 13.06 3.81
N HIS A 66 -1.95 12.93 5.08
CA HIS A 66 -1.03 13.84 5.75
C HIS A 66 0.41 13.60 5.24
N PRO A 67 1.27 14.63 5.28
CA PRO A 67 2.69 14.47 5.03
C PRO A 67 3.32 13.52 6.05
N VAL A 68 4.09 12.56 5.57
CA VAL A 68 4.79 11.58 6.41
C VAL A 68 6.13 12.16 6.85
N ASN A 69 6.65 11.77 8.02
CA ASN A 69 7.99 12.20 8.43
C ASN A 69 9.06 11.43 7.64
N LYS A 70 10.08 12.14 7.12
CA LYS A 70 11.21 11.52 6.41
C LYS A 70 12.11 10.68 7.32
N GLN A 71 12.15 11.03 8.61
CA GLN A 71 12.97 10.37 9.62
C GLN A 71 12.12 10.07 10.85
N PRO A 72 12.36 8.95 11.55
CA PRO A 72 11.69 8.66 12.80
C PRO A 72 12.12 9.67 13.88
N GLN A 73 11.17 10.09 14.70
CA GLN A 73 11.45 10.93 15.86
C GLN A 73 11.98 10.06 16.99
N LEU A 74 13.19 10.35 17.48
CA LEU A 74 13.82 9.63 18.57
C LEU A 74 13.74 10.45 19.86
N PRO A 75 13.50 9.83 21.03
CA PRO A 75 13.55 10.54 22.30
C PRO A 75 14.99 10.95 22.63
N GLY A 76 15.17 12.24 22.91
CA GLY A 76 16.44 12.82 23.36
C GLY A 76 17.57 12.84 22.32
N SER A 77 18.82 12.94 22.79
CA SER A 77 20.04 12.96 21.96
C SER A 77 20.57 11.54 21.68
N THR A 78 19.68 10.60 21.38
CA THR A 78 20.07 9.21 21.08
C THR A 78 20.39 9.09 19.60
N LYS A 79 21.57 8.54 19.26
CA LYS A 79 21.94 8.29 17.86
C LYS A 79 21.07 7.16 17.29
N PRO A 80 20.52 7.31 16.06
CA PRO A 80 19.74 6.26 15.42
C PRO A 80 20.57 4.97 15.25
N PRO A 81 20.04 3.80 15.67
CA PRO A 81 20.74 2.52 15.53
C PRO A 81 20.89 2.12 14.06
N LYS A 82 22.04 1.50 13.71
CA LYS A 82 22.35 1.07 12.34
C LYS A 82 22.05 -0.41 12.11
N TYR A 83 20.90 -0.75 11.53
CA TYR A 83 20.51 -2.15 11.26
C TYR A 83 21.11 -2.73 9.97
N THR A 84 21.38 -4.03 9.96
CA THR A 84 21.65 -4.77 8.71
C THR A 84 20.47 -4.63 7.76
N ARG A 85 20.68 -4.74 6.44
CA ARG A 85 19.62 -4.47 5.45
C ARG A 85 18.40 -5.40 5.54
N ARG A 86 18.49 -6.56 6.20
CA ARG A 86 17.39 -7.52 6.46
C ARG A 86 16.37 -7.60 5.33
N LYS A 87 16.70 -8.35 4.27
CA LYS A 87 15.80 -8.55 3.11
C LYS A 87 14.60 -9.47 3.41
N ILE A 88 14.63 -10.16 4.54
CA ILE A 88 13.53 -10.99 5.02
C ILE A 88 12.26 -10.17 5.31
N ASP A 89 12.42 -8.88 5.65
CA ASP A 89 11.29 -8.00 6.02
C ASP A 89 10.28 -7.82 4.86
N CYS A 90 10.74 -7.92 3.61
CA CYS A 90 9.90 -7.80 2.41
C CYS A 90 9.50 -9.16 1.83
N ARG A 91 9.99 -10.27 2.39
CA ARG A 91 9.82 -11.60 1.80
C ARG A 91 8.52 -12.26 2.29
N GLY A 92 7.79 -12.84 1.35
CA GLY A 92 6.57 -13.61 1.61
C GLY A 92 5.31 -12.74 1.66
N PRO A 93 4.13 -13.37 1.86
CA PRO A 93 2.88 -12.67 2.04
C PRO A 93 2.83 -11.97 3.41
N GLU A 94 2.09 -10.89 3.46
CA GLU A 94 1.83 -10.14 4.68
C GLU A 94 0.73 -10.84 5.50
N THR A 95 1.03 -11.11 6.77
CA THR A 95 0.07 -11.75 7.68
C THR A 95 -0.83 -10.74 8.40
N VAL A 96 -0.45 -9.46 8.43
CA VAL A 96 -1.10 -8.38 9.19
C VAL A 96 -1.36 -7.18 8.27
N PHE A 97 -2.47 -6.46 8.42
CA PHE A 97 -2.81 -5.32 7.54
C PHE A 97 -3.03 -5.71 6.07
N ASN A 98 -3.57 -6.90 5.83
CA ASN A 98 -4.04 -7.37 4.52
C ASN A 98 -5.54 -7.10 4.27
N LYS A 99 -6.25 -6.55 5.27
CA LYS A 99 -7.67 -6.19 5.20
C LYS A 99 -7.86 -4.68 5.33
N LEU A 100 -8.84 -4.15 4.59
CA LEU A 100 -9.24 -2.75 4.62
C LEU A 100 -9.96 -2.45 5.95
N ILE A 101 -9.69 -1.30 6.55
CA ILE A 101 -10.25 -0.90 7.85
C ILE A 101 -11.72 -0.49 7.67
N TYR A 102 -11.99 0.34 6.68
CA TYR A 102 -13.32 0.84 6.28
C TYR A 102 -13.95 0.00 5.18
N SER A 103 -13.24 -1.03 4.70
CA SER A 103 -13.73 -2.05 3.75
C SER A 103 -14.18 -1.52 2.37
N GLN A 104 -13.77 -0.32 1.97
CA GLN A 104 -14.20 0.26 0.68
C GLN A 104 -13.24 -0.05 -0.46
N TYR A 105 -12.17 0.75 -0.58
CA TYR A 105 -11.20 0.64 -1.65
C TYR A 105 -9.80 0.91 -1.13
N GLY A 106 -8.79 0.30 -1.74
CA GLY A 106 -7.41 0.56 -1.36
C GLY A 106 -6.41 0.00 -2.36
N ILE A 107 -5.15 0.34 -2.11
CA ILE A 107 -4.00 -0.08 -2.91
C ILE A 107 -3.33 -1.25 -2.18
N GLN A 108 -3.40 -2.44 -2.76
CA GLN A 108 -2.73 -3.64 -2.25
C GLN A 108 -1.45 -3.92 -3.04
N ALA A 109 -0.33 -4.08 -2.33
CA ALA A 109 0.93 -4.49 -2.94
C ALA A 109 0.85 -5.93 -3.47
N THR A 110 1.14 -6.14 -4.76
CA THR A 110 1.28 -7.48 -5.32
C THR A 110 2.62 -8.13 -4.94
N GLU A 111 3.66 -7.31 -4.79
CA GLU A 111 5.02 -7.75 -4.54
C GLU A 111 5.63 -7.06 -3.31
N GLY A 112 6.63 -7.70 -2.71
CA GLY A 112 7.39 -7.16 -1.59
C GLY A 112 8.44 -6.14 -2.03
N GLY A 113 8.56 -5.03 -1.29
CA GLY A 113 9.45 -3.92 -1.63
C GLY A 113 9.82 -3.04 -0.43
N GLU A 114 10.65 -2.02 -0.67
CA GLU A 114 10.99 -0.99 0.31
C GLU A 114 10.43 0.35 -0.18
N LEU A 115 9.53 0.98 0.59
CA LEU A 115 8.98 2.29 0.28
C LEU A 115 9.90 3.40 0.81
N GLU A 116 10.40 4.24 -0.08
CA GLU A 116 11.16 5.43 0.27
C GLU A 116 10.22 6.62 0.53
N PHE A 117 10.71 7.63 1.25
CA PHE A 117 9.98 8.88 1.48
C PHE A 117 9.45 9.53 0.19
N GLY A 118 10.22 9.47 -0.90
CA GLY A 118 9.78 10.00 -2.20
C GLY A 118 8.54 9.30 -2.76
N HIS A 119 8.37 8.00 -2.50
CA HIS A 119 7.17 7.26 -2.91
C HIS A 119 5.95 7.75 -2.13
N PHE A 120 6.06 7.93 -0.82
CA PHE A 120 4.97 8.49 0.00
C PHE A 120 4.53 9.86 -0.50
N GLU A 121 5.48 10.73 -0.85
CA GLU A 121 5.16 12.08 -1.31
C GLU A 121 4.52 12.08 -2.71
N MET A 122 4.99 11.22 -3.62
CA MET A 122 4.39 11.03 -4.94
C MET A 122 2.92 10.57 -4.80
N MET A 123 2.68 9.52 -4.01
CA MET A 123 1.34 8.99 -3.74
C MET A 123 0.43 10.05 -3.11
N ARG A 124 0.94 10.78 -2.10
CA ARG A 124 0.21 11.84 -1.40
C ARG A 124 -0.24 12.92 -2.37
N VAL A 125 0.66 13.43 -3.21
CA VAL A 125 0.35 14.49 -4.17
C VAL A 125 -0.65 14.00 -5.22
N ALA A 126 -0.46 12.80 -5.76
CA ALA A 126 -1.35 12.22 -6.76
C ALA A 126 -2.78 12.03 -6.23
N ILE A 127 -2.93 11.48 -5.03
CA ILE A 127 -4.25 11.22 -4.43
C ILE A 127 -4.88 12.52 -3.96
N ASN A 128 -4.16 13.35 -3.20
CA ASN A 128 -4.71 14.60 -2.66
C ASN A 128 -5.08 15.63 -3.74
N LYS A 129 -4.59 15.49 -4.98
CA LYS A 129 -4.99 16.33 -6.11
C LYS A 129 -6.41 16.03 -6.60
N HIS A 130 -6.87 14.80 -6.44
CA HIS A 130 -8.17 14.32 -6.93
C HIS A 130 -9.14 13.97 -5.79
N LEU A 131 -8.77 14.27 -4.55
CA LEU A 131 -9.55 13.97 -3.37
C LEU A 131 -10.46 15.15 -3.01
N ASP A 132 -11.77 14.91 -3.00
CA ASP A 132 -12.76 15.87 -2.52
C ASP A 132 -13.04 15.68 -1.03
N GLU A 133 -12.50 16.56 -0.18
CA GLU A 133 -12.57 16.44 1.29
C GLU A 133 -13.99 16.36 1.85
N LYS A 134 -15.00 16.87 1.15
CA LYS A 134 -16.40 16.81 1.60
C LYS A 134 -17.00 15.42 1.47
N ARG A 135 -16.58 14.68 0.44
CA ARG A 135 -17.17 13.39 0.05
C ARG A 135 -16.27 12.20 0.35
N MET A 136 -14.95 12.40 0.33
CA MET A 136 -13.94 11.35 0.32
C MET A 136 -12.93 11.55 1.44
N PHE A 137 -12.30 10.45 1.84
CA PHE A 137 -11.14 10.44 2.72
C PHE A 137 -10.10 9.41 2.24
N ALA A 138 -8.84 9.68 2.53
CA ALA A 138 -7.73 8.78 2.27
C ALA A 138 -6.84 8.63 3.52
N LEU A 139 -6.39 7.40 3.77
CA LEU A 139 -5.62 7.03 4.95
C LEU A 139 -4.37 6.24 4.59
N TRP A 140 -3.31 6.45 5.37
CA TRP A 140 -2.11 5.62 5.31
C TRP A 140 -2.34 4.36 6.16
N CYS A 141 -2.19 3.17 5.55
CA CYS A 141 -2.20 1.89 6.25
C CYS A 141 -0.77 1.39 6.57
N VAL A 142 0.24 2.19 6.21
CA VAL A 142 1.66 1.88 6.35
C VAL A 142 2.33 2.94 7.21
N ASP A 143 3.26 2.48 8.05
CA ASP A 143 4.01 3.34 8.93
C ASP A 143 4.98 4.25 8.17
N ALA A 144 5.31 5.38 8.82
CA ALA A 144 6.36 6.27 8.35
C ALA A 144 7.70 5.53 8.20
N PRO A 145 8.57 5.97 7.28
CA PRO A 145 9.91 5.40 7.10
C PRO A 145 10.70 5.32 8.41
N TRP A 146 10.97 4.10 8.87
CA TRP A 146 11.66 3.84 10.14
C TRP A 146 12.94 3.01 9.96
N LYS A 147 13.04 2.23 8.87
CA LYS A 147 14.18 1.34 8.63
C LYS A 147 15.34 2.11 8.01
N PRO A 148 16.50 2.24 8.66
CA PRO A 148 17.63 3.00 8.13
C PRO A 148 18.37 2.24 7.04
N VAL A 149 18.63 2.91 5.94
CA VAL A 149 19.45 2.42 4.84
C VAL A 149 20.78 3.17 4.83
N THR A 150 21.87 2.43 5.04
CA THR A 150 23.24 2.99 5.05
C THR A 150 23.86 2.99 3.66
N ARG A 151 24.53 4.08 3.28
CA ARG A 151 25.25 4.19 2.00
C ARG A 151 26.65 4.74 2.23
N ARG A 152 27.66 4.13 1.60
CA ARG A 152 29.03 4.67 1.57
C ARG A 152 29.11 5.79 0.54
N ALA A 153 29.96 6.79 0.79
CA ALA A 153 30.27 7.80 -0.20
C ALA A 153 30.94 7.19 -1.43
N GLN A 154 30.68 7.76 -2.60
CA GLN A 154 31.30 7.34 -3.85
C GLN A 154 32.83 7.52 -3.78
N GLY A 155 33.59 6.56 -4.31
CA GLY A 155 35.06 6.60 -4.32
C GLY A 155 35.75 6.10 -3.04
N LYS A 156 35.02 5.67 -2.00
CA LYS A 156 35.62 5.06 -0.80
C LYS A 156 35.92 3.57 -1.00
N ARG A 157 37.05 3.10 -0.48
CA ARG A 157 37.43 1.68 -0.48
C ARG A 157 36.51 0.83 0.42
N LYS A 158 36.53 -0.49 0.22
CA LYS A 158 35.90 -1.46 1.13
C LYS A 158 36.62 -1.46 2.50
N GLY A 159 35.96 -1.94 3.56
CA GLY A 159 36.49 -1.89 4.94
C GLY A 159 36.09 -0.64 5.73
N GLY A 160 36.63 -0.42 6.94
CA GLY A 160 36.36 0.79 7.74
C GLY A 160 34.99 0.85 8.43
N GLY A 161 34.35 -0.32 8.65
CA GLY A 161 33.08 -0.40 9.37
C GLY A 161 31.84 0.00 8.56
N LYS A 162 30.73 0.24 9.25
CA LYS A 162 29.43 0.50 8.63
C LYS A 162 29.22 2.00 8.36
N ALA A 163 28.76 2.30 7.16
CA ALA A 163 28.55 3.66 6.68
C ALA A 163 27.50 4.43 7.50
N ASN A 164 27.37 5.72 7.23
CA ASN A 164 26.32 6.53 7.81
C ASN A 164 24.95 6.23 7.18
N ILE A 165 23.87 6.57 7.88
CA ILE A 165 22.50 6.41 7.38
C ILE A 165 22.26 7.45 6.28
N HIS A 166 21.76 7.01 5.13
CA HIS A 166 21.45 7.89 4.01
C HIS A 166 19.99 8.34 4.03
N HIS A 167 19.08 7.38 4.19
CA HIS A 167 17.64 7.60 4.21
C HIS A 167 16.97 6.48 5.00
N TYR A 168 15.67 6.66 5.26
CA TYR A 168 14.82 5.65 5.88
C TYR A 168 13.83 5.11 4.86
N THR A 169 13.44 3.85 5.03
CA THR A 169 12.44 3.18 4.22
C THR A 169 11.44 2.44 5.11
N THR A 170 10.30 2.07 4.54
CA THR A 170 9.35 1.15 5.15
C THR A 170 9.33 -0.14 4.34
N PRO A 171 9.72 -1.29 4.90
CA PRO A 171 9.57 -2.57 4.20
C PRO A 171 8.09 -2.94 4.09
N VAL A 172 7.68 -3.39 2.92
CA VAL A 172 6.32 -3.83 2.60
C VAL A 172 6.41 -5.24 2.03
N LYS A 173 5.54 -6.13 2.50
CA LYS A 173 5.36 -7.49 1.97
C LYS A 173 4.24 -7.53 0.93
N ALA A 174 4.17 -8.63 0.18
CA ALA A 174 3.05 -8.88 -0.73
C ALA A 174 1.73 -8.95 0.05
N GLU A 175 0.62 -8.58 -0.59
CA GLU A 175 -0.75 -8.55 -0.04
C GLU A 175 -1.01 -7.47 1.02
N ARG A 176 -0.02 -6.64 1.34
CA ARG A 176 -0.19 -5.52 2.28
C ARG A 176 -0.94 -4.37 1.63
N ILE A 177 -1.87 -3.77 2.38
CA ILE A 177 -2.56 -2.54 1.97
C ILE A 177 -1.71 -1.32 2.33
N ILE A 178 -1.47 -0.45 1.34
CA ILE A 178 -0.63 0.74 1.48
C ILE A 178 -1.48 1.97 1.82
N VAL A 179 -2.53 2.18 1.03
CA VAL A 179 -3.45 3.32 1.13
C VAL A 179 -4.87 2.81 1.09
N GLU A 180 -5.71 3.39 1.92
CA GLU A 180 -7.15 3.17 1.91
C GLU A 180 -7.86 4.45 1.47
N LEU A 181 -8.87 4.30 0.62
CA LEU A 181 -9.71 5.36 0.09
C LEU A 181 -11.17 5.02 0.40
N GLY A 182 -11.87 5.94 1.05
CA GLY A 182 -13.27 5.76 1.40
C GLY A 182 -14.09 7.04 1.28
N GLY A 183 -15.39 6.92 1.46
CA GLY A 183 -16.38 7.99 1.41
C GLY A 183 -17.49 7.72 0.40
N TYR A 184 -18.20 8.77 0.01
CA TYR A 184 -19.29 8.70 -0.96
C TYR A 184 -18.75 8.62 -2.39
N LEU A 185 -18.20 7.47 -2.78
CA LEU A 185 -17.51 7.30 -4.05
C LEU A 185 -17.90 6.01 -4.79
N ASN A 186 -18.01 6.08 -6.12
CA ASN A 186 -18.23 4.91 -6.97
C ASN A 186 -16.90 4.22 -7.29
N TRP A 187 -16.90 2.91 -7.52
CA TRP A 187 -15.72 2.15 -7.94
C TRP A 187 -14.99 2.80 -9.13
N ARG A 188 -15.71 3.36 -10.11
CA ARG A 188 -15.09 4.00 -11.29
C ARG A 188 -14.29 5.25 -10.90
N GLU A 189 -14.79 6.00 -9.93
CA GLU A 189 -14.11 7.18 -9.39
C GLU A 189 -12.89 6.73 -8.57
N ALA A 190 -13.07 5.72 -7.71
CA ALA A 190 -11.99 5.10 -6.92
C ALA A 190 -10.85 4.64 -7.83
N TYR A 191 -11.19 3.84 -8.84
CA TYR A 191 -10.24 3.25 -9.78
C TYR A 191 -9.45 4.33 -10.49
N ARG A 192 -10.10 5.39 -10.97
CA ARG A 192 -9.40 6.52 -11.63
C ARG A 192 -8.39 7.21 -10.72
N ILE A 193 -8.67 7.35 -9.43
CA ILE A 193 -7.76 7.99 -8.48
C ILE A 193 -6.59 7.05 -8.17
N LEU A 194 -6.89 5.79 -7.84
CA LEU A 194 -5.90 4.81 -7.42
C LEU A 194 -5.02 4.35 -8.60
N SER A 195 -5.56 4.20 -9.81
CA SER A 195 -4.84 3.73 -11.01
C SER A 195 -3.69 4.65 -11.43
N ARG A 196 -3.68 5.92 -10.98
CA ARG A 196 -2.61 6.88 -11.30
C ARG A 196 -1.36 6.69 -10.46
N VAL A 197 -1.53 6.10 -9.30
CA VAL A 197 -0.46 5.75 -8.37
C VAL A 197 0.05 4.32 -8.66
N ALA A 198 -0.78 3.54 -9.34
CA ALA A 198 -0.74 2.10 -9.40
C ALA A 198 0.00 1.46 -10.57
#